data_AF-A0A7J4S9N7-F1
#
_entry.id   AF-A0A7J4S9N7-F1
#
_cell.length_a   1.000
_cell.length_b   1.000
_cell.length_c   1.000
_cell.angle_alpha   90.00
_cell.angle_beta   90.00
_cell.angle_gamma   90.00
#
_symmetry.space_group_name_H-M   'P 1'
#
loop_
_entity.id
_entity.type
_entity.pdbx_description
1 polymer ?
#
loop_
_entity_poly.entity_id
_entity_poly.type
_entity_poly.pdbx_seq_one_letter_code
_entity_poly.pdbx_strand_id
1 'polypeptide(L)'
;APQFAGWTRENTVEILAVLADNWLLKYAEKPGEVPWYRWPAAIYEEAKLMSENKAIIFPENRPLFKTPEEEIDIKLKTIEVKLPERYSNGWFSVSGRTRDWVSKHLSMIPDKQSYRVRDSVTRRTIGSVDEAFVLSLNDSGEDEDGAVRRFVIAGRTWMIIDADPEKSELLVVPASDQAKAPQWVGELPPVPAEVAREIGKLRELIAQDLGVIDLDNQSNYAIDRHNLLASEKLRISDYPINEHGLGMLSEEIGDHMEKSGSLPTDSRITIEERNDAIIINSCHGSKINETIGHLLLALASTKSGNWGRLIIESTRIGIQASGITPEDLIGWLNDTPPDALEGILSVTLPNSRQLRWRFAEVGKSFGIIRHGVDPRRINLQALIRKYRGTVVLQEVLDKLFFEKMDIQGAADLLSAIRSGVIVVEVAAAGPIGLSRRSSKDLLLPNWDNAAVRERLKLRLENERAVLCCLKCNSVRRFRVARYNEISDIKTCVKCGGKMLACTREGLLPMLKDWVASEEDSDRIRMIKNAEMVQNRGQEAILCLMGRGIGEATAQRILRKVPRNNREGLYRAIHLAEIEYARTRRFWG
;
A
#
# COMPACT_ATOMS: atom_id res chain seq x y z
N ALA A 1 30.02 -5.04 25.73
CA ALA A 1 28.63 -5.26 26.16
C ALA A 1 27.87 -5.95 25.02
N PRO A 2 26.93 -6.87 25.28
CA PRO A 2 26.03 -7.30 24.23
C PRO A 2 25.33 -6.05 23.67
N GLN A 3 25.24 -5.96 22.35
CA GLN A 3 24.71 -4.79 21.65
C GLN A 3 23.19 -4.63 21.87
N PHE A 4 22.55 -5.68 22.38
CA PHE A 4 21.12 -5.78 22.66
C PHE A 4 20.92 -6.40 24.06
N ALA A 5 20.03 -5.79 24.86
CA ALA A 5 19.64 -6.33 26.16
C ALA A 5 18.81 -7.61 25.97
N GLY A 6 19.04 -8.64 26.79
CA GLY A 6 18.28 -9.90 26.71
C GLY A 6 18.63 -10.80 25.52
N TRP A 7 19.62 -10.45 24.69
CA TRP A 7 20.01 -11.23 23.52
C TRP A 7 20.65 -12.57 23.91
N THR A 8 20.08 -13.66 23.41
CA THR A 8 20.55 -15.02 23.73
C THR A 8 21.26 -15.67 22.54
N ARG A 9 21.93 -16.80 22.81
CA ARG A 9 22.50 -17.65 21.74
C ARG A 9 21.41 -18.17 20.81
N GLU A 10 20.22 -18.49 21.33
CA GLU A 10 19.08 -18.98 20.56
C GLU A 10 18.67 -17.97 19.48
N ASN A 11 18.56 -16.68 19.81
CA ASN A 11 18.27 -15.63 18.83
C ASN A 11 19.32 -15.56 17.72
N THR A 12 20.60 -15.76 18.08
CA THR A 12 21.70 -15.78 17.11
C THR A 12 21.58 -16.98 16.16
N VAL A 13 21.27 -18.16 16.71
CA VAL A 13 21.08 -19.40 15.95
C VAL A 13 19.90 -19.29 14.98
N GLU A 14 18.76 -18.76 15.42
CA GLU A 14 17.58 -18.59 14.58
C GLU A 14 17.84 -17.64 13.40
N ILE A 15 18.51 -16.51 13.64
CA ILE A 15 18.89 -15.59 12.56
C ILE A 15 19.85 -16.26 11.58
N LEU A 16 20.87 -16.96 12.08
CA LEU A 16 21.82 -17.67 11.23
C LEU A 16 21.12 -18.75 10.39
N ALA A 17 20.15 -19.47 10.95
CA ALA A 17 19.34 -20.45 10.22
C ALA A 17 18.56 -19.79 9.06
N VAL A 18 17.86 -18.69 9.34
CA VAL A 18 17.11 -17.94 8.30
C VAL A 18 18.04 -17.41 7.20
N LEU A 19 19.19 -16.84 7.56
CA LEU A 19 20.14 -16.30 6.58
C LEU A 19 20.81 -17.42 5.77
N ALA A 20 21.06 -18.58 6.36
CA ALA A 20 21.62 -19.74 5.69
C ALA A 20 20.63 -20.40 4.72
N ASP A 21 19.36 -20.52 5.10
CA ASP A 21 18.27 -21.01 4.24
C ASP A 21 18.12 -20.19 2.96
N ASN A 22 18.37 -18.88 3.05
CA ASN A 22 18.33 -17.96 1.91
C ASN A 22 19.69 -17.83 1.19
N TRP A 23 20.65 -18.69 1.52
CA TRP A 23 22.01 -18.74 0.98
C TRP A 23 22.81 -17.45 1.13
N LEU A 24 22.49 -16.60 2.11
CA LEU A 24 23.27 -15.39 2.42
C LEU A 24 24.54 -15.71 3.20
N LEU A 25 24.49 -16.75 4.03
CA LEU A 25 25.61 -17.23 4.82
C LEU A 25 25.66 -18.76 4.71
N LYS A 26 26.74 -19.34 5.22
CA LYS A 26 26.81 -20.77 5.54
C LYS A 26 26.78 -20.89 7.06
N TYR A 27 26.07 -21.87 7.57
CA TYR A 27 25.88 -22.06 9.00
C TYR A 27 25.83 -23.54 9.33
N ALA A 28 26.42 -23.91 10.46
CA ALA A 28 26.31 -25.24 11.04
C ALA A 28 26.22 -25.11 12.57
N GLU A 29 25.09 -25.50 13.15
CA GLU A 29 24.92 -25.56 14.60
C GLU A 29 25.65 -26.76 15.20
N LYS A 30 25.61 -27.90 14.49
CA LYS A 30 26.31 -29.15 14.80
C LYS A 30 27.37 -29.43 13.73
N PRO A 31 28.56 -28.83 13.85
CA PRO A 31 29.66 -28.96 12.90
C PRO A 31 30.06 -30.40 12.57
N GLY A 32 29.89 -31.33 13.51
CA GLY A 32 30.20 -32.74 13.31
C GLY A 32 29.32 -33.44 12.27
N GLU A 33 28.13 -32.92 11.98
CA GLU A 33 27.26 -33.43 10.91
C GLU A 33 27.67 -32.90 9.53
N VAL A 34 28.52 -31.87 9.48
CA VAL A 34 28.98 -31.28 8.23
C VAL A 34 30.27 -31.95 7.78
N PRO A 35 30.30 -32.57 6.58
CA PRO A 35 31.50 -33.20 6.07
C PRO A 35 32.66 -32.20 5.95
N TRP A 36 33.89 -32.65 6.22
CA TRP A 36 35.07 -31.79 6.24
C TRP A 36 35.32 -31.07 4.91
N TYR A 37 34.94 -31.67 3.77
CA TYR A 37 35.05 -31.04 2.45
C TYR A 37 34.04 -29.92 2.21
N ARG A 38 33.02 -29.78 3.07
CA ARG A 38 32.05 -28.67 3.08
C ARG A 38 32.40 -27.60 4.12
N TRP A 39 33.50 -27.73 4.85
CA TRP A 39 33.92 -26.68 5.78
C TRP A 39 34.40 -25.41 5.06
N PRO A 40 34.22 -24.23 5.65
CA PRO A 40 34.83 -22.98 5.16
C PRO A 40 36.36 -23.11 5.04
N ALA A 41 36.98 -22.28 4.19
CA ALA A 41 38.43 -22.31 3.97
C ALA A 41 39.23 -22.12 5.27
N ALA A 42 38.82 -21.17 6.12
CA ALA A 42 39.48 -20.91 7.40
C ALA A 42 39.50 -22.16 8.31
N ILE A 43 38.37 -22.86 8.45
CA ILE A 43 38.29 -24.07 9.29
C ILE A 43 39.15 -25.19 8.72
N TYR A 44 39.15 -25.35 7.40
CA TYR A 44 39.94 -26.37 6.71
C TYR A 44 41.46 -26.12 6.84
N GLU A 45 41.89 -24.87 6.68
CA GLU A 45 43.30 -24.48 6.83
C GLU A 45 43.79 -24.67 8.26
N GLU A 46 42.97 -24.29 9.25
CA GLU A 46 43.27 -24.52 10.68
C GLU A 46 43.32 -26.01 11.00
N ALA A 47 42.37 -26.80 10.48
CA ALA A 47 42.35 -28.25 10.67
C ALA A 47 43.56 -28.97 10.06
N LYS A 48 44.13 -28.44 8.97
CA LYS A 48 45.36 -28.99 8.34
C LYS A 48 46.60 -28.76 9.20
N LEU A 49 46.63 -27.70 10.00
CA LEU A 49 47.77 -27.35 10.86
C LEU A 49 47.77 -28.10 12.20
N MET A 50 46.63 -28.66 12.60
CA MET A 50 46.47 -29.41 13.86
C MET A 50 47.31 -30.69 13.90
N SER A 51 48.00 -30.90 15.01
CA SER A 51 48.83 -32.08 15.31
C SER A 51 48.10 -33.40 15.05
N GLU A 52 46.83 -33.43 15.40
CA GLU A 52 45.95 -34.60 15.37
C GLU A 52 45.57 -35.00 13.94
N ASN A 53 45.66 -34.08 12.97
CA ASN A 53 45.29 -34.30 11.57
C ASN A 53 46.51 -34.36 10.63
N LYS A 54 47.74 -34.18 11.13
CA LYS A 54 48.97 -34.19 10.29
C LYS A 54 49.20 -35.51 9.54
N ALA A 55 48.62 -36.61 10.02
CA ALA A 55 48.71 -37.92 9.37
C ALA A 55 47.77 -38.07 8.16
N ILE A 56 46.84 -37.13 7.93
CA ILE A 56 45.85 -37.20 6.86
C ILE A 56 46.42 -36.57 5.58
N ILE A 57 46.33 -37.30 4.45
CA ILE A 57 46.69 -36.77 3.13
C ILE A 57 45.50 -35.97 2.59
N PHE A 58 45.59 -34.65 2.70
CA PHE A 58 44.59 -33.73 2.19
C PHE A 58 44.70 -33.58 0.65
N PRO A 59 43.58 -33.59 -0.10
CA PRO A 59 43.61 -33.37 -1.55
C PRO A 59 43.99 -31.91 -1.89
N GLU A 60 44.63 -31.71 -3.05
CA GLU A 60 45.02 -30.38 -3.55
C GLU A 60 43.82 -29.47 -3.79
N ASN A 61 42.72 -30.02 -4.35
CA ASN A 61 41.50 -29.28 -4.63
C ASN A 61 40.31 -29.94 -3.93
N ARG A 62 39.54 -29.14 -3.17
CA ARG A 62 38.28 -29.57 -2.57
C ARG A 62 37.15 -29.51 -3.59
N PRO A 63 36.15 -30.41 -3.51
CA PRO A 63 34.92 -30.29 -4.29
C PRO A 63 34.30 -28.89 -4.15
N LEU A 64 33.78 -28.36 -5.25
CA LEU A 64 33.04 -27.11 -5.19
C LEU A 64 31.78 -27.32 -4.34
N PHE A 65 31.36 -26.29 -3.60
CA PHE A 65 30.12 -26.35 -2.81
C PHE A 65 28.86 -26.65 -3.64
N LYS A 66 28.90 -26.45 -4.96
CA LYS A 66 27.78 -26.75 -5.87
C LYS A 66 27.76 -28.18 -6.39
N THR A 67 28.84 -28.94 -6.19
CA THR A 67 28.94 -30.32 -6.67
C THR A 67 27.91 -31.17 -5.90
N PRO A 68 27.01 -31.89 -6.61
CA PRO A 68 26.08 -32.85 -6.01
C PRO A 68 26.83 -33.91 -5.21
N GLU A 69 26.20 -34.41 -4.15
CA GLU A 69 26.84 -35.37 -3.25
C GLU A 69 27.20 -36.68 -3.96
N GLU A 70 26.43 -37.07 -4.97
CA GLU A 70 26.61 -38.27 -5.80
C GLU A 70 27.90 -38.23 -6.65
N GLU A 71 28.35 -37.02 -7.03
CA GLU A 71 29.54 -36.81 -7.88
C GLU A 71 30.84 -36.75 -7.06
N ILE A 72 30.75 -36.75 -5.73
CA ILE A 72 31.92 -36.68 -4.84
C ILE A 72 32.52 -38.08 -4.67
N ASP A 73 33.81 -38.20 -4.98
CA ASP A 73 34.59 -39.43 -4.82
C ASP A 73 34.42 -40.03 -3.42
N ILE A 74 34.11 -41.32 -3.37
CA ILE A 74 33.91 -42.12 -2.14
C ILE A 74 35.15 -42.02 -1.24
N LYS A 75 36.35 -41.95 -1.82
CA LYS A 75 37.61 -41.81 -1.07
C LYS A 75 37.65 -40.54 -0.21
N LEU A 76 37.02 -39.45 -0.63
CA LEU A 76 36.96 -38.21 0.13
C LEU A 76 35.93 -38.28 1.27
N LYS A 77 34.86 -39.05 1.07
CA LYS A 77 33.80 -39.26 2.07
C LYS A 77 34.26 -40.10 3.25
N THR A 78 35.21 -41.02 3.03
CA THR A 78 35.75 -41.90 4.07
C THR A 78 36.83 -41.26 4.96
N ILE A 79 37.29 -40.05 4.64
CA ILE A 79 38.30 -39.35 5.45
C ILE A 79 37.62 -38.72 6.66
N GLU A 80 38.04 -39.12 7.86
CA GLU A 80 37.65 -38.48 9.11
C GLU A 80 38.67 -37.41 9.50
N VAL A 81 38.25 -36.15 9.52
CA VAL A 81 39.09 -35.02 9.93
C VAL A 81 38.58 -34.51 11.28
N LYS A 82 39.47 -34.33 12.26
CA LYS A 82 39.07 -33.72 13.53
C LYS A 82 38.85 -32.21 13.36
N LEU A 83 37.72 -31.73 13.89
CA LEU A 83 37.36 -30.32 13.88
C LEU A 83 38.16 -29.56 14.96
N PRO A 84 38.66 -28.33 14.69
CA PRO A 84 39.29 -27.52 15.73
C PRO A 84 38.32 -27.20 16.88
N GLU A 85 38.80 -27.25 18.13
CA GLU A 85 37.97 -27.10 19.34
C GLU A 85 37.17 -25.80 19.37
N ARG A 86 37.73 -24.71 18.84
CA ARG A 86 37.07 -23.40 18.75
C ARG A 86 35.75 -23.44 17.96
N TYR A 87 35.64 -24.34 16.99
CA TYR A 87 34.44 -24.48 16.15
C TYR A 87 33.48 -25.54 16.63
N SER A 88 33.78 -26.26 17.71
CA SER A 88 32.95 -27.37 18.23
C SER A 88 31.50 -26.97 18.53
N ASN A 89 31.28 -25.74 18.97
CA ASN A 89 29.97 -25.20 19.35
C ASN A 89 29.18 -24.56 18.19
N GLY A 90 29.64 -24.73 16.94
CA GLY A 90 29.00 -24.17 15.76
C GLY A 90 29.87 -23.14 15.03
N TRP A 91 29.57 -22.92 13.76
CA TRP A 91 30.26 -21.92 12.94
C TRP A 91 29.33 -21.33 11.87
N PHE A 92 29.67 -20.13 11.42
CA PHE A 92 29.09 -19.55 10.22
C PHE A 92 30.18 -18.91 9.36
N SER A 93 29.93 -18.77 8.05
CA SER A 93 30.86 -18.14 7.13
C SER A 93 30.13 -17.41 6.00
N VAL A 94 30.87 -16.60 5.25
CA VAL A 94 30.37 -16.00 4.02
C VAL A 94 29.97 -17.05 2.99
N SER A 95 28.91 -16.76 2.24
CA SER A 95 28.48 -17.46 1.04
C SER A 95 28.84 -16.66 -0.21
N GLY A 96 28.62 -17.23 -1.40
CA GLY A 96 28.82 -16.50 -2.66
C GLY A 96 27.88 -15.30 -2.84
N ARG A 97 26.77 -15.22 -2.11
CA ARG A 97 25.80 -14.11 -2.20
C ARG A 97 26.05 -13.01 -1.17
N THR A 98 26.83 -13.27 -0.12
CA THR A 98 27.01 -12.31 0.98
C THR A 98 27.51 -10.96 0.48
N ARG A 99 28.50 -10.94 -0.42
CA ARG A 99 29.09 -9.68 -0.90
C ARG A 99 28.13 -8.85 -1.76
N ASP A 100 27.36 -9.51 -2.62
CA ASP A 100 26.31 -8.84 -3.40
C ASP A 100 25.21 -8.29 -2.47
N TRP A 101 24.80 -9.07 -1.47
CA TRP A 101 23.84 -8.62 -0.47
C TRP A 101 24.33 -7.40 0.30
N VAL A 102 25.56 -7.42 0.83
CA VAL A 102 26.16 -6.28 1.56
C VAL A 102 26.21 -5.05 0.65
N SER A 103 26.63 -5.19 -0.61
CA SER A 103 26.71 -4.06 -1.54
C SER A 103 25.36 -3.36 -1.79
N LYS A 104 24.26 -4.10 -1.63
CA LYS A 104 22.88 -3.62 -1.83
C LYS A 104 22.18 -3.18 -0.54
N HIS A 105 22.75 -3.47 0.63
CA HIS A 105 22.15 -3.22 1.95
C HIS A 105 23.12 -2.52 2.92
N LEU A 106 24.06 -1.72 2.40
CA LEU A 106 24.94 -0.87 3.20
C LEU A 106 24.17 0.22 3.98
N SER A 107 23.00 0.62 3.47
CA SER A 107 22.09 1.58 4.10
C SER A 107 21.05 0.85 4.97
N MET A 108 20.77 1.38 6.16
CA MET A 108 19.63 0.95 7.00
C MET A 108 18.30 1.55 6.53
N ILE A 109 18.34 2.56 5.64
CA ILE A 109 17.13 3.06 4.97
C ILE A 109 16.75 2.01 3.92
N PRO A 110 15.58 1.37 4.03
CA PRO A 110 15.16 0.34 3.10
C PRO A 110 15.01 0.92 1.70
N ASP A 111 15.50 0.20 0.70
CA ASP A 111 15.32 0.57 -0.70
C ASP A 111 13.84 0.45 -1.09
N LYS A 112 13.19 1.62 -1.23
CA LYS A 112 11.80 1.74 -1.66
C LYS A 112 11.77 1.80 -3.18
N GLN A 113 11.05 0.87 -3.81
CA GLN A 113 10.70 1.08 -5.22
C GLN A 113 9.72 2.24 -5.35
N SER A 114 9.92 3.08 -6.37
CA SER A 114 8.98 4.15 -6.69
C SER A 114 8.16 3.78 -7.93
N TYR A 115 6.85 3.99 -7.83
CA TYR A 115 5.91 3.78 -8.92
C TYR A 115 5.59 5.11 -9.56
N ARG A 116 5.72 5.18 -10.89
CA ARG A 116 5.40 6.41 -11.63
C ARG A 116 3.90 6.54 -11.76
N VAL A 117 3.35 7.66 -11.32
CA VAL A 117 1.94 7.99 -11.48
C VAL A 117 1.73 8.67 -12.83
N ARG A 118 0.90 8.09 -13.67
CA ARG A 118 0.61 8.63 -15.01
C ARG A 118 -0.88 8.87 -15.21
N ASP A 119 -1.18 10.08 -15.70
CA ASP A 119 -2.51 10.43 -16.13
C ASP A 119 -2.90 9.63 -17.39
N SER A 120 -3.99 8.87 -17.33
CA SER A 120 -4.51 8.18 -18.52
C SER A 120 -4.99 9.14 -19.60
N VAL A 121 -5.46 10.34 -19.23
CA VAL A 121 -6.03 11.34 -20.14
C VAL A 121 -4.93 12.09 -20.87
N THR A 122 -4.02 12.75 -20.17
CA THR A 122 -2.93 13.51 -20.83
C THR A 122 -1.71 12.67 -21.18
N ARG A 123 -1.60 11.45 -20.64
CA ARG A 123 -0.45 10.54 -20.77
C ARG A 123 0.85 11.08 -20.17
N ARG A 124 0.79 12.16 -19.40
CA ARG A 124 1.96 12.74 -18.72
C ARG A 124 2.16 12.07 -17.36
N THR A 125 3.42 11.91 -16.97
CA THR A 125 3.78 11.55 -15.61
C THR A 125 3.48 12.73 -14.70
N ILE A 126 2.72 12.50 -13.64
CA ILE A 126 2.33 13.53 -12.66
C ILE A 126 3.34 13.57 -11.51
N GLY A 127 3.85 12.40 -11.12
CA GLY A 127 4.81 12.22 -10.04
C GLY A 127 5.12 10.74 -9.79
N SER A 128 5.56 10.42 -8.58
CA SER A 128 5.80 9.04 -8.14
C SER A 128 5.26 8.81 -6.73
N VAL A 129 4.85 7.58 -6.44
CA VAL A 129 4.46 7.11 -5.11
C VAL A 129 5.35 5.95 -4.69
N ASP A 130 5.39 5.66 -3.39
CA ASP A 130 6.23 4.60 -2.84
C ASP A 130 5.58 3.21 -2.93
N GLU A 131 6.42 2.19 -2.81
CA GLU A 131 6.03 0.79 -2.80
C GLU A 131 5.07 0.44 -1.66
N ALA A 132 5.24 1.05 -0.48
CA ALA A 132 4.36 0.85 0.67
C ALA A 132 2.91 1.25 0.35
N PHE A 133 2.71 2.40 -0.32
CA PHE A 133 1.41 2.81 -0.81
C PHE A 133 0.82 1.78 -1.78
N VAL A 134 1.59 1.35 -2.78
CA VAL A 134 1.09 0.42 -3.80
C VAL A 134 0.76 -0.96 -3.21
N LEU A 135 1.50 -1.41 -2.21
CA LEU A 135 1.24 -2.69 -1.51
C LEU A 135 0.00 -2.66 -0.61
N SER A 136 -0.44 -1.47 -0.19
CA SER A 136 -1.73 -1.33 0.50
C SER A 136 -2.92 -1.56 -0.46
N LEU A 137 -2.71 -1.36 -1.76
CA LEU A 137 -3.73 -1.52 -2.80
C LEU A 137 -3.82 -2.96 -3.29
N ASN A 138 -4.96 -3.31 -3.88
CA ASN A 138 -5.10 -4.55 -4.63
C ASN A 138 -4.68 -4.30 -6.08
N ASP A 139 -4.72 -5.35 -6.90
CA ASP A 139 -4.33 -5.23 -8.31
C ASP A 139 -5.24 -4.32 -9.14
N SER A 140 -6.40 -3.96 -8.61
CA SER A 140 -7.35 -3.01 -9.21
C SER A 140 -7.18 -1.57 -8.69
N GLY A 141 -6.23 -1.30 -7.79
CA GLY A 141 -6.08 0.00 -7.15
C GLY A 141 -7.12 0.30 -6.06
N GLU A 142 -7.79 -0.73 -5.55
CA GLU A 142 -8.80 -0.64 -4.49
C GLU A 142 -8.19 -0.92 -3.10
N ASP A 143 -8.77 -0.30 -2.08
CA ASP A 143 -8.44 -0.50 -0.67
C ASP A 143 -8.93 -1.86 -0.13
N GLU A 144 -8.78 -2.10 1.18
CA GLU A 144 -9.41 -3.23 1.89
C GLU A 144 -10.92 -3.29 1.66
N ASP A 145 -11.55 -2.13 1.50
CA ASP A 145 -12.99 -1.98 1.41
C ASP A 145 -13.56 -2.16 -0.01
N GLY A 146 -12.74 -2.56 -0.99
CA GLY A 146 -13.13 -2.64 -2.40
C GLY A 146 -13.41 -1.27 -3.07
N ALA A 147 -13.23 -0.17 -2.34
CA ALA A 147 -13.35 1.16 -2.87
C ALA A 147 -12.10 1.53 -3.68
N VAL A 148 -12.31 2.13 -4.85
CA VAL A 148 -11.22 2.69 -5.66
C VAL A 148 -10.51 3.80 -4.87
N ARG A 149 -9.20 3.64 -4.64
CA ARG A 149 -8.39 4.59 -3.88
C ARG A 149 -8.37 5.95 -4.57
N ARG A 150 -8.66 7.00 -3.79
CA ARG A 150 -8.50 8.41 -4.16
C ARG A 150 -7.36 9.02 -3.37
N PHE A 151 -6.46 9.71 -4.06
CA PHE A 151 -5.33 10.39 -3.42
C PHE A 151 -5.03 11.73 -4.07
N VAL A 152 -4.32 12.58 -3.34
CA VAL A 152 -3.91 13.91 -3.80
C VAL A 152 -2.46 13.85 -4.30
N ILE A 153 -2.23 14.30 -5.53
CA ILE A 153 -0.87 14.57 -6.03
C ILE A 153 -0.89 15.79 -6.96
N ALA A 154 0.13 16.64 -6.86
CA ALA A 154 0.21 17.93 -7.54
C ALA A 154 -1.03 18.82 -7.30
N GLY A 155 -1.55 18.79 -6.05
CA GLY A 155 -2.68 19.61 -5.60
C GLY A 155 -4.06 19.20 -6.13
N ARG A 156 -4.19 18.06 -6.82
CA ARG A 156 -5.47 17.57 -7.38
C ARG A 156 -5.78 16.15 -6.91
N THR A 157 -7.07 15.79 -6.94
CA THR A 157 -7.52 14.45 -6.59
C THR A 157 -7.52 13.52 -7.80
N TRP A 158 -6.91 12.34 -7.63
CA TRP A 158 -6.78 11.31 -8.65
C TRP A 158 -7.37 9.99 -8.16
N MET A 159 -8.01 9.25 -9.06
CA MET A 159 -8.51 7.90 -8.85
C MET A 159 -7.58 6.90 -9.53
N ILE A 160 -7.17 5.85 -8.82
CA ILE A 160 -6.35 4.77 -9.38
C ILE A 160 -7.25 3.81 -10.16
N ILE A 161 -6.90 3.50 -11.40
CA ILE A 161 -7.67 2.54 -12.22
C ILE A 161 -6.91 1.24 -12.43
N ASP A 162 -5.59 1.34 -12.51
CA ASP A 162 -4.73 0.20 -12.76
C ASP A 162 -3.39 0.45 -12.06
N ALA A 163 -2.90 -0.60 -11.41
CA ALA A 163 -1.65 -0.60 -10.67
C ALA A 163 -0.81 -1.78 -11.18
N ASP A 164 -0.15 -1.62 -12.32
CA ASP A 164 0.55 -2.70 -13.02
C ASP A 164 1.94 -2.97 -12.38
N PRO A 165 2.16 -4.13 -11.73
CA PRO A 165 3.44 -4.46 -11.10
C PRO A 165 4.55 -4.74 -12.12
N GLU A 166 4.25 -5.01 -13.39
CA GLU A 166 5.27 -5.26 -14.41
C GLU A 166 5.99 -3.98 -14.84
N LYS A 167 5.25 -2.88 -14.96
CA LYS A 167 5.74 -1.61 -15.51
C LYS A 167 6.16 -0.59 -14.45
N SER A 168 5.94 -0.91 -13.17
CA SER A 168 6.12 0.01 -12.03
C SER A 168 5.42 1.35 -12.29
N GLU A 169 4.19 1.28 -12.79
CA GLU A 169 3.39 2.41 -13.25
C GLU A 169 1.98 2.32 -12.65
N LEU A 170 1.51 3.42 -12.06
CA LEU A 170 0.12 3.59 -11.65
C LEU A 170 -0.61 4.45 -12.68
N LEU A 171 -1.70 3.92 -13.24
CA LEU A 171 -2.57 4.67 -14.13
C LEU A 171 -3.72 5.29 -13.34
N VAL A 172 -3.85 6.60 -13.49
CA VAL A 172 -4.86 7.39 -12.77
C VAL A 172 -5.76 8.19 -13.70
N VAL A 173 -6.94 8.54 -13.20
CA VAL A 173 -7.89 9.46 -13.82
C VAL A 173 -8.27 10.56 -12.84
N PRO A 174 -8.48 11.81 -13.32
CA PRO A 174 -8.98 12.89 -12.46
C PRO A 174 -10.30 12.51 -11.80
N ALA A 175 -10.41 12.72 -10.48
CA ALA A 175 -11.67 12.51 -9.78
C ALA A 175 -12.68 13.60 -10.17
N SER A 176 -13.84 13.20 -10.70
CA SER A 176 -14.92 14.13 -11.09
C SER A 176 -15.85 14.50 -9.93
N ASP A 177 -15.81 13.75 -8.83
CA ASP A 177 -16.77 13.85 -7.74
C ASP A 177 -16.06 14.17 -6.40
N GLN A 178 -16.58 15.19 -5.69
CA GLN A 178 -16.10 15.62 -4.38
C GLN A 178 -16.72 14.83 -3.22
N ALA A 179 -17.68 13.92 -3.49
CA ALA A 179 -18.47 13.27 -2.45
C ALA A 179 -17.68 12.41 -1.43
N LYS A 180 -16.44 12.00 -1.75
CA LYS A 180 -15.57 11.35 -0.75
C LYS A 180 -14.20 12.01 -0.75
N ALA A 181 -13.76 12.34 0.47
CA ALA A 181 -12.44 12.85 0.80
C ALA A 181 -11.34 12.02 0.11
N PRO A 182 -10.34 12.65 -0.51
CA PRO A 182 -9.10 11.94 -0.73
C PRO A 182 -8.41 11.69 0.62
N GLN A 183 -7.73 10.55 0.74
CA GLN A 183 -6.85 10.32 1.87
C GLN A 183 -5.46 10.84 1.47
N TRP A 184 -4.85 11.70 2.29
CA TRP A 184 -3.47 12.13 2.07
C TRP A 184 -2.56 10.90 2.14
N VAL A 185 -1.75 10.72 1.11
CA VAL A 185 -0.78 9.63 1.04
C VAL A 185 0.56 10.18 1.44
N GLY A 186 1.04 9.69 2.57
CA GLY A 186 2.20 10.16 3.30
C GLY A 186 1.89 9.94 4.77
N GLU A 187 2.74 9.22 5.47
CA GLU A 187 2.58 9.03 6.91
C GLU A 187 2.65 10.40 7.58
N LEU A 188 1.50 10.98 7.94
CA LEU A 188 1.52 12.08 8.90
C LEU A 188 2.18 11.53 10.17
N PRO A 189 3.14 12.26 10.77
CA PRO A 189 3.70 11.83 12.04
C PRO A 189 2.53 11.61 13.02
N PRO A 190 2.52 10.47 13.73
CA PRO A 190 1.42 10.15 14.63
C PRO A 190 1.31 11.24 15.69
N VAL A 191 0.09 11.65 16.01
CA VAL A 191 -0.14 12.64 17.07
C VAL A 191 0.22 11.98 18.41
N PRO A 192 1.14 12.57 19.20
CA PRO A 192 1.50 12.05 20.51
C PRO A 192 0.30 11.94 21.46
N ALA A 193 0.36 10.99 22.38
CA ALA A 193 -0.70 10.79 23.37
C ALA A 193 -0.94 12.04 24.23
N GLU A 194 0.14 12.70 24.66
CA GLU A 194 0.10 13.94 25.46
C GLU A 194 -0.73 15.04 24.77
N VAL A 195 -0.46 15.30 23.48
CA VAL A 195 -1.17 16.31 22.69
C VAL A 195 -2.66 15.97 22.55
N ALA A 196 -2.97 14.69 22.33
CA ALA A 196 -4.37 14.26 22.22
C ALA A 196 -5.13 14.39 23.55
N ARG A 197 -4.47 14.07 24.67
CA ARG A 197 -5.03 14.21 26.02
C ARG A 197 -5.27 15.67 26.35
N GLU A 198 -4.32 16.55 26.02
CA GLU A 198 -4.51 18.01 26.16
C GLU A 198 -5.70 18.53 25.36
N ILE A 199 -5.97 17.99 24.16
CA ILE A 199 -7.20 18.34 23.41
C ILE A 199 -8.45 17.91 24.20
N GLY A 200 -8.43 16.73 24.82
CA GLY A 200 -9.49 16.26 25.71
C GLY A 200 -9.69 17.20 26.90
N LYS A 201 -8.58 17.63 27.53
CA LYS A 201 -8.61 18.56 28.66
C LYS A 201 -9.10 19.95 28.28
N LEU A 202 -8.69 20.45 27.11
CA LEU A 202 -9.16 21.74 26.60
C LEU A 202 -10.68 21.74 26.38
N ARG A 203 -11.26 20.62 25.92
CA ARG A 203 -12.72 20.47 25.81
C ARG A 203 -13.39 20.59 27.17
N GLU A 204 -12.82 19.93 28.18
CA GLU A 204 -13.31 19.99 29.55
C GLU A 204 -13.27 21.43 30.10
N LEU A 205 -12.14 22.12 29.96
CA LEU A 205 -11.98 23.50 30.42
C LEU A 205 -12.97 24.46 29.76
N ILE A 206 -13.19 24.34 28.45
CA ILE A 206 -14.17 25.17 27.73
C ILE A 206 -15.60 24.84 28.19
N ALA A 207 -15.92 23.56 28.38
CA ALA A 207 -17.24 23.15 28.87
C ALA A 207 -17.51 23.62 30.32
N GLN A 208 -16.47 23.69 31.17
CA GLN A 208 -16.54 24.28 32.50
C GLN A 208 -16.78 25.79 32.43
N ASP A 209 -16.06 26.51 31.56
CA ASP A 209 -16.24 27.96 31.36
C ASP A 209 -17.64 28.31 30.84
N LEU A 210 -18.22 27.45 30.01
CA LEU A 210 -19.60 27.55 29.54
C LEU A 210 -20.66 27.16 30.58
N GLY A 211 -20.26 26.60 31.73
CA GLY A 211 -21.16 26.15 32.79
C GLY A 211 -22.01 24.91 32.41
N VAL A 212 -21.54 24.10 31.46
CA VAL A 212 -22.26 22.89 31.00
C VAL A 212 -21.80 21.63 31.73
N ILE A 213 -20.68 21.69 32.46
CA ILE A 213 -20.17 20.62 33.33
C ILE A 213 -19.92 21.20 34.71
N ASP A 214 -20.50 20.58 35.75
CA ASP A 214 -20.21 20.91 37.15
C ASP A 214 -18.94 20.21 37.64
N LEU A 215 -18.10 20.96 38.37
CA LEU A 215 -16.85 20.50 38.98
C LEU A 215 -17.04 19.41 40.05
N ASP A 216 -18.20 19.36 40.70
CA ASP A 216 -18.40 18.59 41.93
C ASP A 216 -18.64 17.08 41.70
N ASN A 217 -18.96 16.65 40.48
CA ASN A 217 -19.39 15.27 40.19
C ASN A 217 -18.33 14.37 39.54
N GLN A 218 -17.10 14.83 39.29
CA GLN A 218 -16.07 14.07 38.56
C GLN A 218 -14.75 13.90 39.32
N SER A 219 -14.76 13.95 40.65
CA SER A 219 -13.60 13.51 41.42
C SER A 219 -13.50 11.98 41.36
N ASN A 220 -12.88 11.48 40.29
CA ASN A 220 -12.44 10.09 40.24
C ASN A 220 -11.41 9.89 41.35
N TYR A 221 -11.80 9.26 42.45
CA TYR A 221 -10.94 8.94 43.59
C TYR A 221 -9.84 7.90 43.25
N ALA A 222 -9.81 7.41 42.01
CA ALA A 222 -8.83 6.46 41.54
C ALA A 222 -7.52 7.18 41.19
N ILE A 223 -6.42 6.72 41.80
CA ILE A 223 -5.07 7.25 41.54
C ILE A 223 -4.66 6.86 40.12
N ASP A 224 -4.36 7.84 39.28
CA ASP A 224 -3.77 7.63 37.97
C ASP A 224 -2.31 7.16 38.11
N ARG A 225 -2.11 5.84 38.09
CA ARG A 225 -0.78 5.21 38.22
C ARG A 225 0.08 5.37 36.97
N HIS A 226 -0.54 5.59 35.83
CA HIS A 226 0.12 5.56 34.51
C HIS A 226 0.30 6.95 33.90
N ASN A 227 -0.11 8.01 34.63
CA ASN A 227 0.01 9.40 34.20
C ASN A 227 -0.63 9.62 32.81
N LEU A 228 -1.85 9.11 32.65
CA LEU A 228 -2.66 9.20 31.44
C LEU A 228 -3.48 10.47 31.36
N LEU A 229 -3.76 11.12 32.49
CA LEU A 229 -4.53 12.36 32.53
C LEU A 229 -3.65 13.59 32.26
N ALA A 230 -4.23 14.60 31.63
CA ALA A 230 -3.55 15.88 31.43
C ALA A 230 -3.43 16.65 32.75
N SER A 231 -2.42 17.53 32.82
CA SER A 231 -2.16 18.32 34.02
C SER A 231 -3.37 19.19 34.42
N GLU A 232 -3.79 19.10 35.68
CA GLU A 232 -4.84 19.95 36.26
C GLU A 232 -4.47 21.45 36.28
N LYS A 233 -3.20 21.79 36.06
CA LYS A 233 -2.73 23.18 36.05
C LYS A 233 -3.01 23.93 34.75
N LEU A 234 -3.42 23.23 33.69
CA LEU A 234 -3.69 23.80 32.38
C LEU A 234 -4.88 24.77 32.44
N ARG A 235 -4.75 25.90 31.76
CA ARG A 235 -5.79 26.93 31.64
C ARG A 235 -6.03 27.25 30.17
N ILE A 236 -7.23 27.73 29.85
CA ILE A 236 -7.57 28.19 28.49
C ILE A 236 -6.59 29.29 28.03
N SER A 237 -6.18 30.17 28.94
CA SER A 237 -5.22 31.26 28.69
C SER A 237 -3.82 30.81 28.29
N ASP A 238 -3.47 29.54 28.53
CA ASP A 238 -2.15 29.00 28.17
C ASP A 238 -2.05 28.72 26.65
N TYR A 239 -3.20 28.64 25.97
CA TYR A 239 -3.28 28.39 24.54
C TYR A 239 -3.37 29.70 23.74
N PRO A 240 -2.62 29.85 22.63
CA PRO A 240 -2.61 31.06 21.80
C PRO A 240 -3.85 31.13 20.88
N ILE A 241 -5.05 31.14 21.48
CA ILE A 241 -6.35 31.15 20.78
C ILE A 241 -6.96 32.55 20.93
N ASN A 242 -7.40 33.16 19.82
CA ASN A 242 -8.10 34.44 19.86
C ASN A 242 -9.59 34.26 20.21
N GLU A 243 -10.27 35.34 20.61
CA GLU A 243 -11.68 35.31 21.03
C GLU A 243 -12.61 34.67 19.98
N HIS A 244 -12.38 34.95 18.69
CA HIS A 244 -13.17 34.35 17.61
C HIS A 244 -12.98 32.84 17.51
N GLY A 245 -11.73 32.35 17.60
CA GLY A 245 -11.41 30.93 17.58
C GLY A 245 -11.96 30.21 18.81
N LEU A 246 -11.90 30.85 19.98
CA LEU A 246 -12.50 30.32 21.21
C LEU A 246 -14.02 30.23 21.07
N GLY A 247 -14.68 31.27 20.54
CA GLY A 247 -16.11 31.27 20.27
C GLY A 247 -16.56 30.11 19.36
N MET A 248 -15.82 29.82 18.29
CA MET A 248 -16.10 28.66 17.43
C MET A 248 -15.94 27.32 18.14
N LEU A 249 -14.94 27.18 19.03
CA LEU A 249 -14.74 25.96 19.80
C LEU A 249 -15.85 25.78 20.85
N SER A 250 -16.20 26.87 21.53
CA SER A 250 -17.29 26.90 22.51
C SER A 250 -18.63 26.53 21.89
N GLU A 251 -18.93 27.06 20.69
CA GLU A 251 -20.14 26.69 19.93
C GLU A 251 -20.16 25.20 19.61
N GLU A 252 -19.07 24.64 19.06
CA GLU A 252 -18.99 23.21 18.72
C GLU A 252 -19.11 22.30 19.96
N ILE A 253 -18.51 22.70 21.09
CA ILE A 253 -18.56 21.95 22.36
C ILE A 253 -19.97 22.03 22.98
N GLY A 254 -20.59 23.21 22.99
CA GLY A 254 -21.96 23.41 23.45
C GLY A 254 -22.95 22.58 22.63
N ASP A 255 -22.86 22.67 21.30
CA ASP A 255 -23.64 21.87 20.36
C ASP A 255 -23.43 20.36 20.56
N HIS A 256 -22.20 19.95 20.88
CA HIS A 256 -21.92 18.55 21.17
C HIS A 256 -22.62 18.10 22.43
N MET A 257 -22.44 18.85 23.52
CA MET A 257 -23.01 18.50 24.81
C MET A 257 -24.55 18.47 24.78
N GLU A 258 -25.19 19.41 24.09
CA GLU A 258 -26.65 19.45 23.95
C GLU A 258 -27.19 18.20 23.23
N LYS A 259 -26.44 17.67 22.26
CA LYS A 259 -26.85 16.52 21.44
C LYS A 259 -26.46 15.18 22.05
N SER A 260 -25.24 15.05 22.58
CA SER A 260 -24.70 13.77 23.06
C SER A 260 -24.99 13.52 24.54
N GLY A 261 -25.17 14.59 25.34
CA GLY A 261 -25.25 14.53 26.80
C GLY A 261 -23.92 14.23 27.50
N SER A 262 -22.84 13.98 26.74
CA SER A 262 -21.53 13.69 27.30
C SER A 262 -20.38 14.11 26.39
N LEU A 263 -19.33 14.65 26.99
CA LEU A 263 -18.18 15.18 26.30
C LEU A 263 -16.97 14.24 26.40
N PRO A 264 -16.37 13.81 25.28
CA PRO A 264 -15.13 13.05 25.31
C PRO A 264 -13.93 13.93 25.69
N THR A 265 -13.27 13.57 26.80
CA THR A 265 -12.11 14.24 27.40
C THR A 265 -10.90 13.29 27.46
N ASP A 266 -9.87 13.63 28.21
CA ASP A 266 -8.76 12.74 28.57
C ASP A 266 -9.16 11.67 29.61
N SER A 267 -10.12 11.98 30.48
CA SER A 267 -10.66 11.06 31.49
C SER A 267 -11.92 10.30 31.05
N ARG A 268 -12.49 10.62 29.88
CA ARG A 268 -13.74 10.04 29.40
C ARG A 268 -13.71 9.67 27.92
N ILE A 269 -14.02 8.40 27.66
CA ILE A 269 -14.23 7.85 26.32
C ILE A 269 -15.73 7.72 26.09
N THR A 270 -16.24 8.32 25.01
CA THR A 270 -17.64 8.17 24.60
C THR A 270 -17.75 7.27 23.37
N ILE A 271 -18.74 6.38 23.37
CA ILE A 271 -19.06 5.50 22.24
C ILE A 271 -20.40 5.92 21.64
N GLU A 272 -20.37 6.34 20.37
CA GLU A 272 -21.54 6.80 19.63
C GLU A 272 -21.93 5.78 18.56
N GLU A 273 -23.18 5.33 18.57
CA GLU A 273 -23.73 4.51 17.48
C GLU A 273 -24.28 5.41 16.36
N ARG A 274 -23.90 5.12 15.12
CA ARG A 274 -24.41 5.79 13.92
C ARG A 274 -24.83 4.73 12.88
N ASN A 275 -25.66 5.14 11.92
CA ASN A 275 -26.30 4.24 10.94
C ASN A 275 -25.35 3.21 10.29
N ASP A 276 -24.09 3.57 10.02
CA ASP A 276 -23.14 2.73 9.29
C ASP A 276 -21.87 2.40 10.08
N ALA A 277 -21.70 2.92 11.30
CA ALA A 277 -20.47 2.76 12.08
C ALA A 277 -20.66 3.11 13.57
N ILE A 278 -19.83 2.51 14.41
CA ILE A 278 -19.66 2.90 15.82
C ILE A 278 -18.42 3.79 15.92
N ILE A 279 -18.56 4.95 16.55
CA ILE A 279 -17.48 5.91 16.75
C ILE A 279 -17.09 5.92 18.22
N ILE A 280 -15.82 5.67 18.51
CA ILE A 280 -15.24 5.74 19.84
C ILE A 280 -14.41 7.01 19.91
N ASN A 281 -14.83 8.00 20.69
CA ASN A 281 -14.06 9.22 20.90
C ASN A 281 -13.04 8.98 22.02
N SER A 282 -11.77 8.82 21.65
CA SER A 282 -10.67 8.53 22.56
C SER A 282 -9.53 9.51 22.33
N CYS A 283 -9.24 10.35 23.33
CA CYS A 283 -8.20 11.39 23.30
C CYS A 283 -6.80 10.86 23.67
N HIS A 284 -6.44 9.63 23.27
CA HIS A 284 -5.18 8.98 23.68
C HIS A 284 -4.09 8.99 22.60
N GLY A 285 -4.30 9.69 21.48
CA GLY A 285 -3.30 9.84 20.44
C GLY A 285 -3.34 8.74 19.40
N SER A 286 -2.60 8.94 18.31
CA SER A 286 -2.75 8.10 17.11
C SER A 286 -2.29 6.66 17.33
N LYS A 287 -1.15 6.43 17.99
CA LYS A 287 -0.58 5.09 18.16
C LYS A 287 -1.39 4.22 19.14
N ILE A 288 -1.83 4.79 20.26
CA ILE A 288 -2.67 4.09 21.24
C ILE A 288 -4.02 3.75 20.59
N ASN A 289 -4.64 4.72 19.90
CA ASN A 289 -5.89 4.49 19.19
C ASN A 289 -5.75 3.48 18.04
N GLU A 290 -4.62 3.44 17.35
CA GLU A 290 -4.32 2.41 16.34
C GLU A 290 -4.35 1.02 16.99
N THR A 291 -3.66 0.88 18.10
CA THR A 291 -3.56 -0.38 18.86
C THR A 291 -4.92 -0.87 19.34
N ILE A 292 -5.68 0.01 20.01
CA ILE A 292 -7.02 -0.29 20.53
C ILE A 292 -8.00 -0.55 19.38
N GLY A 293 -7.92 0.21 18.29
CA GLY A 293 -8.76 0.03 17.11
C GLY A 293 -8.58 -1.34 16.48
N HIS A 294 -7.34 -1.80 16.30
CA HIS A 294 -7.07 -3.14 15.76
C HIS A 294 -7.46 -4.26 16.72
N LEU A 295 -7.30 -4.06 18.04
CA LEU A 295 -7.80 -5.00 19.04
C LEU A 295 -9.32 -5.17 18.89
N LEU A 296 -10.06 -4.06 18.89
CA LEU A 296 -11.53 -4.09 18.80
C LEU A 296 -11.98 -4.67 17.45
N LEU A 297 -11.29 -4.35 16.35
CA LEU A 297 -11.58 -4.94 15.04
C LEU A 297 -11.32 -6.45 15.01
N ALA A 298 -10.28 -6.92 15.70
CA ALA A 298 -9.99 -8.35 15.80
C ALA A 298 -11.09 -9.10 16.57
N LEU A 299 -11.52 -8.56 17.72
CA LEU A 299 -12.60 -9.12 18.52
C LEU A 299 -13.95 -9.09 17.78
N ALA A 300 -14.22 -7.97 17.11
CA ALA A 300 -15.33 -7.78 16.18
C ALA A 300 -15.39 -8.86 15.09
N SER A 301 -14.25 -9.16 14.46
CA SER A 301 -14.18 -10.17 13.41
C SER A 301 -14.42 -11.59 13.95
N THR A 302 -13.99 -11.85 15.19
CA THR A 302 -14.20 -13.13 15.86
C THR A 302 -15.68 -13.35 16.19
N LYS A 303 -16.38 -12.29 16.59
CA LYS A 303 -17.81 -12.34 16.90
C LYS A 303 -18.69 -12.42 15.65
N SER A 304 -18.41 -11.58 14.65
CA SER A 304 -19.27 -11.43 13.45
C SER A 304 -18.93 -12.40 12.32
N GLY A 305 -17.73 -13.00 12.32
CA GLY A 305 -17.21 -13.83 11.23
C GLY A 305 -16.79 -13.04 9.98
N ASN A 306 -17.08 -11.74 9.93
CA ASN A 306 -16.74 -10.85 8.83
C ASN A 306 -15.67 -9.86 9.27
N TRP A 307 -14.78 -9.51 8.35
CA TRP A 307 -13.81 -8.46 8.59
C TRP A 307 -14.49 -7.09 8.43
N GLY A 308 -14.36 -6.26 9.47
CA GLY A 308 -14.87 -4.89 9.46
C GLY A 308 -13.91 -3.90 8.83
N ARG A 309 -14.33 -2.64 8.83
CA ARG A 309 -13.53 -1.49 8.44
C ARG A 309 -13.16 -0.68 9.68
N LEU A 310 -11.93 -0.16 9.68
CA LEU A 310 -11.36 0.62 10.77
C LEU A 310 -10.82 1.96 10.25
N ILE A 311 -11.19 3.05 10.91
CA ILE A 311 -10.71 4.40 10.64
C ILE A 311 -10.13 4.95 11.94
N ILE A 312 -8.87 5.36 11.94
CA ILE A 312 -8.18 5.82 13.14
C ILE A 312 -7.75 7.28 12.98
N GLU A 313 -8.01 8.06 14.02
CA GLU A 313 -7.49 9.41 14.19
C GLU A 313 -6.96 9.61 15.61
N SER A 314 -6.37 10.78 15.87
CA SER A 314 -5.78 11.10 17.18
C SER A 314 -6.78 11.18 18.33
N THR A 315 -8.05 11.47 18.04
CA THR A 315 -9.11 11.65 19.05
C THR A 315 -10.35 10.78 18.80
N ARG A 316 -10.31 9.88 17.82
CA ARG A 316 -11.46 9.04 17.43
C ARG A 316 -11.04 7.75 16.74
N ILE A 317 -11.84 6.71 16.94
CA ILE A 317 -11.74 5.41 16.28
C ILE A 317 -13.11 5.10 15.69
N GLY A 318 -13.21 4.93 14.38
CA GLY A 318 -14.43 4.50 13.70
C GLY A 318 -14.36 3.03 13.32
N ILE A 319 -15.31 2.25 13.79
CA ILE A 319 -15.44 0.82 13.48
C ILE A 319 -16.74 0.59 12.72
N GLN A 320 -16.63 -0.01 11.54
CA GLN A 320 -17.78 -0.45 10.75
C GLN A 320 -17.71 -1.97 10.61
N ALA A 321 -18.49 -2.68 11.41
CA ALA A 321 -18.59 -4.13 11.36
C ALA A 321 -20.02 -4.56 11.72
N SER A 322 -20.48 -5.64 11.09
CA SER A 322 -21.86 -6.11 11.24
C SER A 322 -22.06 -6.86 12.55
N GLY A 323 -23.19 -6.63 13.22
CA GLY A 323 -23.60 -7.41 14.40
C GLY A 323 -22.83 -7.10 15.69
N ILE A 324 -22.34 -5.87 15.81
CA ILE A 324 -21.63 -5.38 17.00
C ILE A 324 -22.42 -4.22 17.56
N THR A 325 -22.57 -4.19 18.89
CA THR A 325 -23.20 -3.08 19.60
C THR A 325 -22.18 -2.30 20.41
N PRO A 326 -22.47 -1.04 20.80
CA PRO A 326 -21.61 -0.26 21.70
C PRO A 326 -21.24 -0.99 22.99
N GLU A 327 -22.18 -1.78 23.55
CA GLU A 327 -22.00 -2.53 24.79
C GLU A 327 -20.94 -3.63 24.65
N ASP A 328 -20.84 -4.25 23.46
CA ASP A 328 -19.78 -5.23 23.18
C ASP A 328 -18.40 -4.59 23.30
N LEU A 329 -18.25 -3.37 22.77
CA LEU A 329 -16.98 -2.63 22.82
C LEU A 329 -16.61 -2.27 24.26
N ILE A 330 -17.58 -1.86 25.07
CA ILE A 330 -17.38 -1.59 26.50
C ILE A 330 -16.94 -2.87 27.22
N GLY A 331 -17.61 -3.99 26.95
CA GLY A 331 -17.23 -5.30 27.50
C GLY A 331 -15.80 -5.65 27.14
N TRP A 332 -15.43 -5.55 25.85
CA TRP A 332 -14.07 -5.86 25.39
C TRP A 332 -13.00 -4.94 26.01
N LEU A 333 -13.27 -3.64 26.17
CA LEU A 333 -12.33 -2.71 26.80
C LEU A 333 -12.12 -3.01 28.29
N ASN A 334 -13.13 -3.53 28.99
CA ASN A 334 -13.02 -3.88 30.42
C ASN A 334 -12.43 -5.28 30.64
N ASP A 335 -12.89 -6.26 29.86
CA ASP A 335 -12.61 -7.68 30.09
C ASP A 335 -11.26 -8.11 29.52
N THR A 336 -10.76 -7.45 28.47
CA THR A 336 -9.48 -7.82 27.85
C THR A 336 -8.32 -7.56 28.82
N PRO A 337 -7.54 -8.58 29.23
CA PRO A 337 -6.39 -8.38 30.10
C PRO A 337 -5.29 -7.61 29.35
N PRO A 338 -4.69 -6.56 29.95
CA PRO A 338 -3.63 -5.76 29.32
C PRO A 338 -2.47 -6.60 28.76
N ASP A 339 -2.04 -7.63 29.49
CA ASP A 339 -0.94 -8.51 29.09
C ASP A 339 -1.23 -9.39 27.86
N ALA A 340 -2.51 -9.59 27.51
CA ALA A 340 -2.88 -10.38 26.33
C ALA A 340 -2.90 -9.58 25.03
N LEU A 341 -2.78 -8.25 25.11
CA LEU A 341 -2.91 -7.34 23.96
C LEU A 341 -1.94 -7.70 22.83
N GLU A 342 -0.66 -7.84 23.15
CA GLU A 342 0.39 -8.15 22.19
C GLU A 342 0.17 -9.52 21.52
N GLY A 343 -0.25 -10.52 22.31
CA GLY A 343 -0.54 -11.86 21.82
C GLY A 343 -1.71 -11.88 20.83
N ILE A 344 -2.81 -11.18 21.15
CA ILE A 344 -3.98 -11.08 20.26
C ILE A 344 -3.62 -10.39 18.94
N LEU A 345 -2.88 -9.28 19.01
CA LEU A 345 -2.47 -8.52 17.82
C LEU A 345 -1.48 -9.31 16.96
N SER A 346 -0.53 -10.03 17.57
CA SER A 346 0.46 -10.86 16.87
C SER A 346 -0.16 -11.99 16.05
N VAL A 347 -1.34 -12.47 16.44
CA VAL A 347 -2.09 -13.51 15.71
C VAL A 347 -2.95 -12.93 14.59
N THR A 348 -3.49 -11.72 14.77
CA THR A 348 -4.53 -11.14 13.91
C THR A 348 -3.97 -10.23 12.82
N LEU A 349 -2.96 -9.41 13.14
CA LEU A 349 -2.31 -8.47 12.21
C LEU A 349 -1.62 -9.12 11.00
N PRO A 350 -1.07 -10.36 11.06
CA PRO A 350 -0.46 -10.97 9.87
C PRO A 350 -1.38 -11.15 8.66
N ASN A 351 -2.69 -11.07 8.85
CA ASN A 351 -3.66 -11.11 7.76
C ASN A 351 -3.99 -9.72 7.18
N SER A 352 -3.61 -8.63 7.87
CA SER A 352 -3.82 -7.25 7.41
C SER A 352 -2.93 -6.90 6.22
N ARG A 353 -3.42 -6.07 5.30
CA ARG A 353 -2.58 -5.56 4.19
C ARG A 353 -1.50 -4.60 4.68
N GLN A 354 -1.67 -4.02 5.87
CA GLN A 354 -0.64 -3.18 6.49
C GLN A 354 0.64 -3.96 6.81
N LEU A 355 0.55 -5.27 7.08
CA LEU A 355 1.74 -6.08 7.34
C LEU A 355 2.53 -6.40 6.05
N ARG A 356 1.87 -6.45 4.88
CA ARG A 356 2.48 -6.94 3.64
C ARG A 356 3.72 -6.16 3.25
N TRP A 357 3.66 -4.84 3.38
CA TRP A 357 4.79 -3.99 3.01
C TRP A 357 5.94 -4.09 4.02
N ARG A 358 5.64 -4.19 5.32
CA ARG A 358 6.65 -4.42 6.36
C ARG A 358 7.33 -5.77 6.20
N PHE A 359 6.56 -6.79 5.88
CA PHE A 359 7.10 -8.09 5.55
C PHE A 359 7.99 -8.03 4.31
N ALA A 360 7.61 -7.27 3.28
CA ALA A 360 8.44 -7.09 2.10
C ALA A 360 9.76 -6.37 2.42
N GLU A 361 9.72 -5.35 3.28
CA GLU A 361 10.89 -4.60 3.75
C GLU A 361 11.87 -5.52 4.50
N VAL A 362 11.39 -6.19 5.56
CA VAL A 362 12.18 -7.10 6.38
C VAL A 362 12.64 -8.31 5.56
N GLY A 363 11.80 -8.81 4.66
CA GLY A 363 12.12 -9.91 3.75
C GLY A 363 13.27 -9.58 2.78
N LYS A 364 13.41 -8.31 2.35
CA LYS A 364 14.59 -7.87 1.57
C LYS A 364 15.86 -7.91 2.44
N SER A 365 15.77 -7.42 3.69
CA SER A 365 16.87 -7.47 4.66
C SER A 365 17.34 -8.90 4.96
N PHE A 366 16.42 -9.85 5.18
CA PHE A 366 16.78 -11.27 5.41
C PHE A 366 17.14 -12.03 4.11
N GLY A 367 17.11 -11.38 2.95
CA GLY A 367 17.42 -11.99 1.64
C GLY A 367 16.36 -12.99 1.13
N ILE A 368 15.19 -13.03 1.77
CA ILE A 368 14.03 -13.82 1.36
C ILE A 368 13.50 -13.29 0.03
N ILE A 369 13.47 -11.96 -0.10
CA ILE A 369 13.08 -11.26 -1.31
C ILE A 369 14.33 -10.65 -1.93
N ARG A 370 14.56 -10.90 -3.21
CA ARG A 370 15.71 -10.31 -3.91
C ARG A 370 15.49 -8.81 -4.10
N HIS A 371 16.59 -8.07 -4.03
CA HIS A 371 16.63 -6.65 -4.37
C HIS A 371 16.08 -6.41 -5.79
N GLY A 372 15.26 -5.37 -5.96
CA GLY A 372 14.66 -5.01 -7.24
C GLY A 372 13.43 -5.82 -7.65
N VAL A 373 13.01 -6.82 -6.86
CA VAL A 373 11.77 -7.57 -7.13
C VAL A 373 10.59 -6.86 -6.49
N ASP A 374 9.56 -6.60 -7.30
CA ASP A 374 8.28 -6.08 -6.83
C ASP A 374 7.55 -7.15 -5.99
N PRO A 375 7.23 -6.87 -4.71
CA PRO A 375 6.57 -7.82 -3.82
C PRO A 375 5.18 -8.24 -4.28
N ARG A 376 4.52 -7.49 -5.16
CA ARG A 376 3.22 -7.87 -5.74
C ARG A 376 3.32 -9.04 -6.72
N ARG A 377 4.52 -9.31 -7.24
CA ARG A 377 4.80 -10.49 -8.09
C ARG A 377 4.98 -11.76 -7.26
N ILE A 378 5.03 -11.65 -5.94
CA ILE A 378 5.30 -12.75 -5.03
C ILE A 378 4.06 -13.02 -4.19
N ASN A 379 3.80 -14.30 -3.88
CA ASN A 379 2.78 -14.66 -2.92
C ASN A 379 3.26 -14.37 -1.48
N LEU A 380 3.13 -13.11 -1.05
CA LEU A 380 3.52 -12.66 0.29
C LEU A 380 2.78 -13.43 1.39
N GLN A 381 1.52 -13.79 1.20
CA GLN A 381 0.75 -14.55 2.20
C GLN A 381 1.32 -15.95 2.44
N ALA A 382 1.82 -16.62 1.40
CA ALA A 382 2.52 -17.89 1.55
C ALA A 382 3.83 -17.73 2.35
N LEU A 383 4.57 -16.65 2.11
CA LEU A 383 5.80 -16.36 2.85
C LEU A 383 5.52 -16.00 4.32
N ILE A 384 4.52 -15.16 4.60
CA ILE A 384 4.11 -14.82 5.97
C ILE A 384 3.74 -16.09 6.76
N ARG A 385 3.01 -17.03 6.13
CA ARG A 385 2.69 -18.32 6.75
C ARG A 385 3.93 -19.19 6.99
N LYS A 386 4.87 -19.24 6.03
CA LYS A 386 6.11 -20.01 6.15
C LYS A 386 6.99 -19.53 7.32
N TYR A 387 7.11 -18.21 7.48
CA TYR A 387 7.98 -17.58 8.47
C TYR A 387 7.26 -17.26 9.79
N ARG A 388 6.05 -17.79 10.00
CA ARG A 388 5.34 -17.65 11.27
C ARG A 388 6.11 -18.34 12.40
N GLY A 389 6.31 -17.65 13.51
CA GLY A 389 7.10 -18.14 14.66
C GLY A 389 8.62 -18.07 14.44
N THR A 390 9.09 -17.36 13.42
CA THR A 390 10.52 -17.09 13.21
C THR A 390 10.84 -15.62 13.50
N VAL A 391 12.12 -15.33 13.73
CA VAL A 391 12.65 -13.96 13.94
C VAL A 391 12.25 -12.99 12.84
N VAL A 392 12.00 -13.47 11.61
CA VAL A 392 11.56 -12.64 10.49
C VAL A 392 10.20 -12.02 10.78
N LEU A 393 9.21 -12.82 11.18
CA LEU A 393 7.87 -12.30 11.46
C LEU A 393 7.85 -11.52 12.76
N GLN A 394 8.67 -11.90 13.75
CA GLN A 394 8.85 -11.14 14.97
C GLN A 394 9.35 -9.72 14.68
N GLU A 395 10.44 -9.57 13.92
CA GLU A 395 10.96 -8.25 13.51
C GLU A 395 9.93 -7.43 12.71
N VAL A 396 9.12 -8.08 11.88
CA VAL A 396 8.04 -7.41 11.13
C VAL A 396 6.98 -6.84 12.08
N LEU A 397 6.58 -7.61 13.09
CA LEU A 397 5.62 -7.18 14.11
C LEU A 397 6.23 -6.12 15.02
N ASP A 398 7.47 -6.29 15.49
CA ASP A 398 8.18 -5.34 16.34
C ASP A 398 8.31 -3.97 15.67
N LYS A 399 8.68 -3.93 14.37
CA LYS A 399 8.68 -2.68 13.59
C LYS A 399 7.30 -2.06 13.47
N LEU A 400 6.27 -2.86 13.21
CA LEU A 400 4.91 -2.36 13.13
C LEU A 400 4.46 -1.78 14.48
N PHE A 401 4.75 -2.48 15.57
CA PHE A 401 4.44 -2.07 16.92
C PHE A 401 5.18 -0.80 17.29
N PHE A 402 6.46 -0.68 16.95
CA PHE A 402 7.23 0.52 17.25
C PHE A 402 6.78 1.74 16.42
N GLU A 403 6.53 1.58 15.12
CA GLU A 403 6.27 2.70 14.23
C GLU A 403 4.81 3.16 14.23
N LYS A 404 3.85 2.24 14.35
CA LYS A 404 2.41 2.53 14.20
C LYS A 404 1.59 2.39 15.46
N MET A 405 1.99 1.53 16.37
CA MET A 405 1.21 1.18 17.55
C MET A 405 1.95 1.60 18.83
N ASP A 406 1.26 1.49 19.96
CA ASP A 406 1.83 1.71 21.28
C ASP A 406 1.19 0.70 22.21
N ILE A 407 1.82 -0.48 22.27
CA ILE A 407 1.34 -1.62 23.05
C ILE A 407 1.29 -1.27 24.53
N GLN A 408 2.34 -0.62 25.04
CA GLN A 408 2.41 -0.26 26.46
C GLN A 408 1.36 0.79 26.81
N GLY A 409 1.26 1.87 26.01
CA GLY A 409 0.26 2.91 26.25
C GLY A 409 -1.19 2.41 26.13
N ALA A 410 -1.45 1.44 25.27
CA ALA A 410 -2.76 0.79 25.18
C ALA A 410 -3.03 -0.16 26.36
N ALA A 411 -2.03 -0.90 26.83
CA ALA A 411 -2.14 -1.72 28.05
C ALA A 411 -2.40 -0.87 29.30
N ASP A 412 -1.73 0.28 29.41
CA ASP A 412 -1.95 1.27 30.47
C ASP A 412 -3.38 1.84 30.40
N LEU A 413 -3.87 2.15 29.20
CA LEU A 413 -5.25 2.61 28.98
C LEU A 413 -6.29 1.57 29.40
N LEU A 414 -6.13 0.30 29.02
CA LEU A 414 -7.03 -0.79 29.45
C LEU A 414 -7.01 -0.95 30.98
N SER A 415 -5.84 -0.82 31.60
CA SER A 415 -5.69 -0.87 33.06
C SER A 415 -6.43 0.28 33.73
N ALA A 416 -6.33 1.50 33.18
CA ALA A 416 -6.99 2.69 33.69
C ALA A 416 -8.52 2.66 33.52
N ILE A 417 -9.02 2.07 32.43
CA ILE A 417 -10.45 1.81 32.25
C ILE A 417 -10.95 0.85 33.33
N ARG A 418 -10.23 -0.27 33.54
CA ARG A 418 -10.59 -1.28 34.56
C ARG A 418 -10.54 -0.74 35.99
N SER A 419 -9.60 0.14 36.30
CA SER A 419 -9.52 0.79 37.61
C SER A 419 -10.50 1.94 37.80
N GLY A 420 -11.28 2.29 36.76
CA GLY A 420 -12.23 3.40 36.78
C GLY A 420 -11.60 4.79 36.70
N VAL A 421 -10.30 4.92 36.39
CA VAL A 421 -9.63 6.22 36.18
C VAL A 421 -10.18 6.87 34.91
N ILE A 422 -10.42 6.07 33.88
CA ILE A 422 -11.03 6.50 32.62
C ILE A 422 -12.42 5.90 32.51
N VAL A 423 -13.42 6.76 32.37
CA VAL A 423 -14.82 6.35 32.23
C VAL A 423 -15.11 6.05 30.76
N VAL A 424 -15.78 4.93 30.49
CA VAL A 424 -16.26 4.56 29.15
C VAL A 424 -17.78 4.49 29.18
N GLU A 425 -18.46 5.25 28.33
CA GLU A 425 -19.93 5.26 28.28
C GLU A 425 -20.47 5.40 26.86
N VAL A 426 -21.70 4.93 26.66
CA VAL A 426 -22.44 5.12 25.41
C VAL A 426 -23.08 6.50 25.45
N ALA A 427 -22.87 7.30 24.40
CA ALA A 427 -23.44 8.63 24.25
C ALA A 427 -24.20 8.77 22.94
N ALA A 428 -25.15 9.71 22.89
CA ALA A 428 -25.84 10.02 21.64
C ALA A 428 -24.89 10.68 20.63
N ALA A 429 -25.20 10.54 19.33
CA ALA A 429 -24.32 11.00 18.26
C ALA A 429 -24.21 12.53 18.22
N GLY A 430 -23.01 13.07 18.44
CA GLY A 430 -22.76 14.52 18.45
C GLY A 430 -21.77 15.01 17.37
N PRO A 431 -21.60 16.32 17.15
CA PRO A 431 -20.70 16.88 16.14
C PRO A 431 -19.22 16.47 16.26
N ILE A 432 -18.67 16.31 17.48
CA ILE A 432 -17.26 15.90 17.70
C ILE A 432 -16.94 14.51 17.12
N GLY A 433 -17.91 13.59 17.10
CA GLY A 433 -17.80 12.27 16.50
C GLY A 433 -17.70 12.29 14.96
N LEU A 434 -17.97 13.43 14.32
CA LEU A 434 -17.83 13.58 12.86
C LEU A 434 -16.41 14.03 12.48
N SER A 435 -15.77 13.28 11.59
CA SER A 435 -14.50 13.71 10.99
C SER A 435 -14.71 14.74 9.89
N ARG A 436 -14.11 15.93 10.08
CA ARG A 436 -14.05 16.99 9.05
C ARG A 436 -12.76 16.94 8.22
N ARG A 437 -11.93 15.88 8.34
CA ARG A 437 -10.65 15.74 7.60
C ARG A 437 -10.81 15.92 6.08
N SER A 438 -12.01 15.74 5.55
CA SER A 438 -12.31 15.81 4.12
C SER A 438 -12.65 17.19 3.57
N SER A 439 -13.09 18.13 4.41
CA SER A 439 -13.82 19.32 3.96
C SER A 439 -12.99 20.59 3.90
N LYS A 440 -11.76 20.58 4.44
CA LYS A 440 -10.94 21.80 4.63
C LYS A 440 -9.59 21.80 3.92
N ASP A 441 -9.31 20.83 3.06
CA ASP A 441 -8.08 20.86 2.27
C ASP A 441 -8.22 21.82 1.09
N LEU A 442 -7.28 22.76 0.99
CA LEU A 442 -7.16 23.72 -0.11
C LEU A 442 -6.68 23.00 -1.38
N LEU A 443 -7.54 22.14 -1.93
CA LEU A 443 -7.28 21.42 -3.17
C LEU A 443 -7.46 22.36 -4.35
N LEU A 444 -6.62 22.22 -5.37
CA LEU A 444 -6.94 22.81 -6.67
C LEU A 444 -8.28 22.21 -7.12
N PRO A 445 -9.16 23.03 -7.74
CA PRO A 445 -10.40 22.51 -8.27
C PRO A 445 -10.10 21.33 -9.19
N ASN A 446 -10.77 20.20 -8.92
CA ASN A 446 -10.74 19.06 -9.81
C ASN A 446 -11.20 19.54 -11.19
N TRP A 447 -10.66 18.92 -12.24
CA TRP A 447 -11.12 19.26 -13.57
C TRP A 447 -12.59 18.88 -13.71
N ASP A 448 -13.37 19.84 -14.19
CA ASP A 448 -14.71 19.53 -14.62
C ASP A 448 -14.65 18.59 -15.83
N ASN A 449 -15.75 17.89 -16.08
CA ASN A 449 -15.82 16.96 -17.19
C ASN A 449 -15.54 17.64 -18.54
N ALA A 450 -15.75 18.96 -18.68
CA ALA A 450 -15.41 19.71 -19.89
C ALA A 450 -13.90 19.93 -20.04
N ALA A 451 -13.17 20.32 -19.00
CA ALA A 451 -11.72 20.47 -19.05
C ALA A 451 -10.98 19.14 -19.25
N VAL A 452 -11.50 18.03 -18.71
CA VAL A 452 -10.97 16.68 -19.01
C VAL A 452 -11.15 16.37 -20.50
N ARG A 453 -12.33 16.65 -21.05
CA ARG A 453 -12.63 16.44 -22.48
C ARG A 453 -11.78 17.33 -23.39
N GLU A 454 -11.55 18.59 -23.04
CA GLU A 454 -10.72 19.48 -23.87
C GLU A 454 -9.27 18.98 -23.93
N ARG A 455 -8.73 18.46 -22.81
CA ARG A 455 -7.40 17.82 -22.82
C ARG A 455 -7.36 16.55 -23.65
N LEU A 456 -8.40 15.72 -23.55
CA LEU A 456 -8.52 14.53 -24.39
C LEU A 456 -8.55 14.90 -25.87
N LYS A 457 -9.35 15.91 -26.24
CA LYS A 457 -9.43 16.46 -27.59
C LYS A 457 -8.06 16.94 -28.08
N LEU A 458 -7.41 17.83 -27.32
CA LEU A 458 -6.07 18.33 -27.65
C LEU A 458 -5.07 17.18 -27.84
N ARG A 459 -5.15 16.12 -27.03
CA ARG A 459 -4.29 14.94 -27.22
C ARG A 459 -4.60 14.20 -28.52
N LEU A 460 -5.86 13.85 -28.77
CA LEU A 460 -6.25 13.05 -29.95
C LEU A 460 -5.98 13.81 -31.25
N GLU A 461 -6.23 15.12 -31.28
CA GLU A 461 -5.97 15.98 -32.44
C GLU A 461 -4.47 16.16 -32.70
N ASN A 462 -3.65 16.16 -31.63
CA ASN A 462 -2.19 16.28 -31.75
C ASN A 462 -1.46 14.95 -32.02
N GLU A 463 -2.16 13.82 -31.92
CA GLU A 463 -1.58 12.51 -32.26
C GLU A 463 -1.29 12.43 -33.77
N ARG A 464 -0.26 11.65 -34.13
CA ARG A 464 0.07 11.35 -35.52
C ARG A 464 -0.63 10.08 -35.98
N ALA A 465 -1.47 10.24 -36.99
CA ALA A 465 -2.20 9.17 -37.65
C ALA A 465 -1.49 8.75 -38.94
N VAL A 466 -1.70 7.49 -39.29
CA VAL A 466 -1.18 6.87 -40.50
C VAL A 466 -2.33 6.23 -41.25
N LEU A 467 -2.38 6.47 -42.56
CA LEU A 467 -3.29 5.80 -43.48
C LEU A 467 -2.50 4.87 -44.39
N CYS A 468 -2.94 3.63 -44.52
CA CYS A 468 -2.37 2.63 -45.43
C CYS A 468 -3.44 2.23 -46.45
N CYS A 469 -3.09 2.28 -47.75
CA CYS A 469 -4.00 1.88 -48.81
C CYS A 469 -4.07 0.36 -48.94
N LEU A 470 -5.28 -0.21 -48.89
CA LEU A 470 -5.47 -1.66 -49.02
C LEU A 470 -5.13 -2.22 -50.42
N LYS A 471 -5.01 -1.35 -51.44
CA LYS A 471 -4.73 -1.76 -52.83
C LYS A 471 -3.25 -1.74 -53.19
N CYS A 472 -2.51 -0.74 -52.72
CA CYS A 472 -1.12 -0.52 -53.16
C CYS A 472 -0.13 -0.33 -52.01
N ASN A 473 -0.59 -0.52 -50.78
CA ASN A 473 0.19 -0.46 -49.54
C ASN A 473 0.97 0.85 -49.33
N SER A 474 0.60 1.92 -50.05
CA SER A 474 1.19 3.23 -49.85
C SER A 474 0.73 3.81 -48.52
N VAL A 475 1.68 4.43 -47.81
CA VAL A 475 1.46 4.96 -46.47
C VAL A 475 1.50 6.48 -46.50
N ARG A 476 0.53 7.11 -45.84
CA ARG A 476 0.48 8.56 -45.63
C ARG A 476 0.45 8.88 -44.15
N ARG A 477 1.31 9.78 -43.70
CA ARG A 477 1.43 10.22 -42.30
C ARG A 477 0.96 11.66 -42.17
N PHE A 478 0.20 11.97 -41.13
CA PHE A 478 -0.26 13.33 -40.85
C PHE A 478 -0.66 13.48 -39.38
N ARG A 479 -0.84 14.72 -38.92
CA ARG A 479 -1.38 15.03 -37.61
C ARG A 479 -2.90 15.15 -37.71
N VAL A 480 -3.66 14.57 -36.80
CA VAL A 480 -5.13 14.48 -36.90
C VAL A 480 -5.79 15.86 -37.00
N ALA A 481 -5.24 16.88 -36.34
CA ALA A 481 -5.68 18.26 -36.42
C ALA A 481 -5.71 18.80 -37.88
N ARG A 482 -4.74 18.38 -38.70
CA ARG A 482 -4.59 18.83 -40.09
C ARG A 482 -5.46 18.07 -41.08
N TYR A 483 -6.30 17.14 -40.62
CA TYR A 483 -7.12 16.30 -41.50
C TYR A 483 -7.98 17.13 -42.47
N ASN A 484 -8.57 18.24 -42.01
CA ASN A 484 -9.43 19.09 -42.85
C ASN A 484 -8.63 20.04 -43.77
N GLU A 485 -7.35 20.27 -43.51
CA GLU A 485 -6.47 21.10 -44.36
C GLU A 485 -6.00 20.34 -45.62
N ILE A 486 -6.07 19.01 -45.58
CA ILE A 486 -5.55 18.13 -46.62
C ILE A 486 -6.70 17.74 -47.55
N SER A 487 -6.78 18.39 -48.72
CA SER A 487 -7.88 18.24 -49.68
C SER A 487 -8.03 16.82 -50.24
N ASP A 488 -6.94 16.09 -50.40
CA ASP A 488 -6.88 14.74 -50.99
C ASP A 488 -6.77 13.62 -49.95
N ILE A 489 -7.02 13.90 -48.67
CA ILE A 489 -6.79 12.95 -47.55
C ILE A 489 -7.59 11.65 -47.65
N LYS A 490 -8.76 11.69 -48.33
CA LYS A 490 -9.66 10.55 -48.52
C LYS A 490 -9.23 9.62 -49.67
N THR A 491 -8.20 9.99 -50.40
CA THR A 491 -7.74 9.27 -51.59
C THR A 491 -6.26 8.93 -51.50
N CYS A 492 -5.91 7.74 -51.97
CA CYS A 492 -4.53 7.33 -52.10
C CYS A 492 -3.82 8.11 -53.21
N VAL A 493 -2.73 8.82 -52.89
CA VAL A 493 -1.92 9.58 -53.85
C VAL A 493 -1.32 8.70 -54.95
N LYS A 494 -0.99 7.43 -54.64
CA LYS A 494 -0.35 6.51 -55.60
C LYS A 494 -1.31 5.84 -56.59
N CYS A 495 -2.48 5.37 -56.14
CA CYS A 495 -3.39 4.55 -56.96
C CYS A 495 -4.84 5.06 -57.05
N GLY A 496 -5.17 6.19 -56.41
CA GLY A 496 -6.52 6.75 -56.38
C GLY A 496 -7.55 5.98 -55.54
N GLY A 497 -7.15 4.91 -54.86
CA GLY A 497 -8.04 4.11 -54.00
C GLY A 497 -8.61 4.89 -52.82
N LYS A 498 -9.88 4.60 -52.46
CA LYS A 498 -10.60 5.22 -51.33
C LYS A 498 -10.58 4.38 -50.04
N MET A 499 -10.15 3.13 -50.12
CA MET A 499 -10.06 2.21 -48.99
C MET A 499 -8.71 2.38 -48.29
N LEU A 500 -8.71 3.17 -47.21
CA LEU A 500 -7.53 3.50 -46.43
C LEU A 500 -7.73 3.06 -44.97
N ALA A 501 -6.97 2.06 -44.52
CA ALA A 501 -6.96 1.65 -43.12
C ALA A 501 -6.13 2.63 -42.28
N CYS A 502 -6.58 2.93 -41.06
CA CYS A 502 -5.94 3.91 -40.18
C CYS A 502 -5.42 3.27 -38.90
N THR A 503 -4.23 3.72 -38.46
CA THR A 503 -3.70 3.44 -37.13
C THR A 503 -2.82 4.60 -36.62
N ARG A 504 -2.41 4.52 -35.36
CA ARG A 504 -1.41 5.42 -34.73
C ARG A 504 -0.01 5.18 -35.32
N GLU A 505 0.79 6.22 -35.50
CA GLU A 505 2.12 6.09 -36.15
C GLU A 505 3.03 5.01 -35.53
N GLY A 506 3.01 4.84 -34.20
CA GLY A 506 3.80 3.81 -33.52
C GLY A 506 3.43 2.36 -33.86
N LEU A 507 2.24 2.11 -34.43
CA LEU A 507 1.78 0.78 -34.89
C LEU A 507 1.91 0.60 -36.40
N LEU A 508 2.65 1.48 -37.08
CA LEU A 508 2.86 1.40 -38.54
C LEU A 508 3.39 0.03 -39.00
N PRO A 509 4.39 -0.61 -38.35
CA PRO A 509 4.87 -1.93 -38.78
C PRO A 509 3.74 -2.95 -38.81
N MET A 510 2.99 -3.07 -37.71
CA MET A 510 1.85 -3.99 -37.61
C MET A 510 0.76 -3.72 -38.65
N LEU A 511 0.48 -2.44 -38.95
CA LEU A 511 -0.51 -2.11 -39.98
C LEU A 511 -0.07 -2.54 -41.38
N LYS A 512 1.23 -2.43 -41.71
CA LYS A 512 1.73 -2.94 -42.99
C LYS A 512 1.58 -4.44 -43.08
N ASP A 513 1.88 -5.14 -41.99
CA ASP A 513 1.76 -6.60 -41.92
C ASP A 513 0.30 -7.04 -42.07
N TRP A 514 -0.64 -6.43 -41.34
CA TRP A 514 -2.07 -6.73 -41.45
C TRP A 514 -2.66 -6.43 -42.83
N VAL A 515 -2.20 -5.38 -43.50
CA VAL A 515 -2.67 -5.03 -44.84
C VAL A 515 -2.07 -5.95 -45.91
N ALA A 516 -0.85 -6.46 -45.68
CA ALA A 516 -0.18 -7.40 -46.58
C ALA A 516 -0.57 -8.86 -46.32
N SER A 517 -1.18 -9.16 -45.16
CA SER A 517 -1.61 -10.50 -44.78
C SER A 517 -2.68 -11.05 -45.73
N GLU A 518 -2.50 -12.30 -46.15
CA GLU A 518 -3.48 -13.05 -46.95
C GLU A 518 -4.52 -13.75 -46.08
N GLU A 519 -4.40 -13.69 -44.75
CA GLU A 519 -5.34 -14.31 -43.83
C GLU A 519 -6.70 -13.58 -43.84
N ASP A 520 -7.78 -14.34 -43.99
CA ASP A 520 -9.13 -13.77 -44.10
C ASP A 520 -9.55 -12.96 -42.86
N SER A 521 -9.07 -13.35 -41.67
CA SER A 521 -9.34 -12.66 -40.41
C SER A 521 -8.83 -11.21 -40.41
N ASP A 522 -7.57 -11.02 -40.81
CA ASP A 522 -6.89 -9.73 -40.92
C ASP A 522 -7.45 -8.89 -42.07
N ARG A 523 -7.74 -9.53 -43.22
CA ARG A 523 -8.36 -8.84 -44.37
C ARG A 523 -9.73 -8.27 -44.00
N ILE A 524 -10.59 -9.07 -43.37
CA ILE A 524 -11.91 -8.62 -42.90
C ILE A 524 -11.77 -7.48 -41.88
N ARG A 525 -10.79 -7.58 -40.98
CA ARG A 525 -10.52 -6.55 -39.97
C ARG A 525 -10.09 -5.23 -40.60
N MET A 526 -9.15 -5.26 -41.54
CA MET A 526 -8.65 -4.07 -42.23
C MET A 526 -9.68 -3.44 -43.17
N ILE A 527 -10.53 -4.24 -43.82
CA ILE A 527 -11.67 -3.74 -44.59
C ILE A 527 -12.63 -2.95 -43.70
N LYS A 528 -13.03 -3.52 -42.55
CA LYS A 528 -13.89 -2.82 -41.58
C LYS A 528 -13.27 -1.52 -41.05
N ASN A 529 -11.95 -1.51 -40.82
CA ASN A 529 -11.20 -0.31 -40.44
C ASN A 529 -11.32 0.77 -41.54
N ALA A 530 -11.01 0.40 -42.79
CA ALA A 530 -11.05 1.31 -43.93
C ALA A 530 -12.46 1.83 -44.24
N GLU A 531 -13.49 0.99 -44.16
CA GLU A 531 -14.90 1.39 -44.33
C GLU A 531 -15.32 2.44 -43.30
N MET A 532 -14.91 2.25 -42.04
CA MET A 532 -15.22 3.17 -40.96
C MET A 532 -14.57 4.54 -41.20
N VAL A 533 -13.31 4.57 -41.64
CA VAL A 533 -12.59 5.79 -42.01
C VAL A 533 -13.22 6.46 -43.23
N GLN A 534 -13.62 5.69 -44.24
CA GLN A 534 -14.29 6.21 -45.43
C GLN A 534 -15.64 6.86 -45.08
N ASN A 535 -16.41 6.24 -44.18
CA ASN A 535 -17.77 6.64 -43.83
C ASN A 535 -17.86 7.79 -42.82
N ARG A 536 -16.97 7.82 -41.81
CA ARG A 536 -17.00 8.81 -40.71
C ARG A 536 -15.80 9.78 -40.74
N GLY A 537 -14.80 9.55 -41.60
CA GLY A 537 -13.67 10.46 -41.79
C GLY A 537 -12.88 10.73 -40.51
N GLN A 538 -12.72 12.01 -40.17
CA GLN A 538 -11.97 12.46 -39.00
C GLN A 538 -12.46 11.83 -37.69
N GLU A 539 -13.76 11.62 -37.53
CA GLU A 539 -14.35 11.04 -36.31
C GLU A 539 -13.88 9.59 -36.08
N ALA A 540 -13.78 8.79 -37.15
CA ALA A 540 -13.25 7.43 -37.07
C ALA A 540 -11.75 7.42 -36.71
N ILE A 541 -10.99 8.34 -37.30
CA ILE A 541 -9.56 8.49 -37.00
C ILE A 541 -9.38 8.88 -35.53
N LEU A 542 -10.18 9.81 -35.00
CA LEU A 542 -10.15 10.19 -33.58
C LEU A 542 -10.43 8.99 -32.66
N CYS A 543 -11.40 8.13 -32.99
CA CYS A 543 -11.64 6.90 -32.24
C CYS A 543 -10.43 5.96 -32.25
N LEU A 544 -9.84 5.72 -33.42
CA LEU A 544 -8.69 4.82 -33.58
C LEU A 544 -7.39 5.35 -32.94
N MET A 545 -7.30 6.67 -32.67
CA MET A 545 -6.19 7.24 -31.89
C MET A 545 -6.33 7.00 -30.38
N GLY A 546 -7.51 6.59 -29.92
CA GLY A 546 -7.77 6.22 -28.53
C GLY A 546 -7.03 4.96 -28.10
N ARG A 547 -6.60 4.90 -26.84
CA ARG A 547 -5.84 3.76 -26.30
C ARG A 547 -6.75 2.54 -26.12
N GLY A 548 -6.34 1.40 -26.68
CA GLY A 548 -7.11 0.14 -26.57
C GLY A 548 -8.41 0.12 -27.37
N ILE A 549 -8.64 1.15 -28.20
CA ILE A 549 -9.78 1.20 -29.10
C ILE A 549 -9.35 0.56 -30.43
N GLY A 550 -9.59 -0.74 -30.55
CA GLY A 550 -9.51 -1.46 -31.82
C GLY A 550 -10.74 -1.22 -32.69
N GLU A 551 -10.76 -1.85 -33.87
CA GLU A 551 -11.79 -1.69 -34.90
C GLU A 551 -13.21 -1.97 -34.38
N ALA A 552 -13.38 -3.08 -33.63
CA ALA A 552 -14.67 -3.47 -33.08
C ALA A 552 -15.19 -2.48 -32.03
N THR A 553 -14.31 -1.92 -31.20
CA THR A 553 -14.68 -0.92 -30.19
C THR A 553 -14.98 0.42 -30.84
N ALA A 554 -14.17 0.85 -31.82
CA ALA A 554 -14.41 2.06 -32.59
C ALA A 554 -15.76 2.00 -33.33
N GLN A 555 -16.09 0.86 -33.94
CA GLN A 555 -17.36 0.68 -34.62
C GLN A 555 -18.56 0.77 -33.64
N ARG A 556 -18.44 0.20 -32.44
CA ARG A 556 -19.47 0.34 -31.39
C ARG A 556 -19.65 1.80 -30.95
N ILE A 557 -18.56 2.53 -30.77
CA ILE A 557 -18.60 3.95 -30.39
C ILE A 557 -19.30 4.78 -31.49
N LEU A 558 -18.89 4.62 -32.75
CA LEU A 558 -19.44 5.40 -33.87
C LEU A 558 -20.89 5.07 -34.19
N ARG A 559 -21.38 3.86 -33.85
CA ARG A 559 -22.80 3.52 -33.95
C ARG A 559 -23.64 4.21 -32.87
N LYS A 560 -23.11 4.35 -31.66
CA LYS A 560 -23.80 4.99 -30.53
C LYS A 560 -23.84 6.51 -30.65
N VAL A 561 -22.83 7.11 -31.29
CA VAL A 561 -22.69 8.57 -31.39
C VAL A 561 -23.17 9.09 -32.76
N PRO A 562 -24.18 9.98 -32.80
CA PRO A 562 -24.62 10.64 -34.03
C PRO A 562 -23.48 11.38 -34.75
N ARG A 563 -23.59 11.56 -36.07
CA ARG A 563 -22.63 12.36 -36.84
C ARG A 563 -22.61 13.81 -36.34
N ASN A 564 -21.45 14.45 -36.40
CA ASN A 564 -21.21 15.83 -35.98
C ASN A 564 -21.37 16.09 -34.47
N ASN A 565 -21.64 15.07 -33.64
CA ASN A 565 -21.63 15.20 -32.18
C ASN A 565 -20.22 14.93 -31.62
N ARG A 566 -19.32 15.91 -31.78
CA ARG A 566 -17.92 15.80 -31.32
C ARG A 566 -17.79 15.62 -29.81
N GLU A 567 -18.60 16.31 -29.01
CA GLU A 567 -18.54 16.17 -27.55
C GLU A 567 -18.96 14.77 -27.07
N GLY A 568 -20.05 14.25 -27.63
CA GLY A 568 -20.50 12.87 -27.38
C GLY A 568 -19.45 11.85 -27.81
N LEU A 569 -18.73 12.11 -28.90
CA LEU A 569 -17.64 11.26 -29.37
C LEU A 569 -16.47 11.26 -28.38
N TYR A 570 -16.00 12.42 -27.94
CA TYR A 570 -14.93 12.51 -26.95
C TYR A 570 -15.31 11.85 -25.63
N ARG A 571 -16.57 12.01 -25.18
CA ARG A 571 -17.07 11.30 -23.99
C ARG A 571 -17.03 9.78 -24.17
N ALA A 572 -17.47 9.27 -25.30
CA ALA A 572 -17.47 7.83 -25.58
C ALA A 572 -16.05 7.25 -25.69
N ILE A 573 -15.13 7.99 -26.31
CA ILE A 573 -13.70 7.62 -26.37
C ILE A 573 -13.10 7.60 -24.96
N HIS A 574 -13.36 8.60 -24.13
CA HIS A 574 -12.85 8.66 -22.75
C HIS A 574 -13.28 7.44 -21.93
N LEU A 575 -14.57 7.10 -21.97
CA LEU A 575 -15.11 5.94 -21.25
C LEU A 575 -14.51 4.62 -21.74
N ALA A 576 -14.31 4.48 -23.05
CA ALA A 576 -13.69 3.30 -23.62
C ALA A 576 -12.21 3.16 -23.22
N GLU A 577 -11.46 4.26 -23.12
CA GLU A 577 -10.07 4.24 -22.63
C GLU A 577 -9.99 3.86 -21.15
N ILE A 578 -10.93 4.33 -20.31
CA ILE A 578 -11.03 3.93 -18.89
C ILE A 578 -11.31 2.43 -18.78
N GLU A 579 -12.30 1.93 -19.51
CA GLU A 579 -12.66 0.51 -19.47
C GLU A 579 -11.52 -0.39 -19.97
N TYR A 580 -10.83 0.04 -21.03
CA TYR A 580 -9.64 -0.64 -21.49
C TYR A 580 -8.53 -0.61 -20.43
N ALA A 581 -8.25 0.53 -19.80
CA ALA A 581 -7.24 0.62 -18.75
C ALA A 581 -7.54 -0.36 -17.59
N ARG A 582 -8.82 -0.45 -17.18
CA ARG A 582 -9.27 -1.36 -16.11
C ARG A 582 -9.16 -2.84 -16.48
N THR A 583 -9.46 -3.17 -17.74
CA THR A 583 -9.55 -4.56 -18.19
C THR A 583 -8.27 -5.09 -18.83
N ARG A 584 -7.32 -4.22 -19.23
CA ARG A 584 -6.09 -4.56 -19.97
C ARG A 584 -5.35 -5.79 -19.43
N ARG A 585 -5.30 -5.95 -18.12
CA ARG A 585 -4.68 -7.09 -17.41
C ARG A 585 -5.26 -8.46 -17.76
N PHE A 586 -6.52 -8.53 -18.22
CA PHE A 586 -7.18 -9.77 -18.63
C PHE A 586 -7.00 -10.09 -20.11
N TRP A 587 -6.36 -9.21 -20.89
CA TRP A 587 -6.13 -9.35 -22.33
C TRP A 587 -4.67 -9.69 -22.66
N GLY A 588 -3.92 -10.19 -21.66
CA GLY A 588 -2.52 -10.59 -21.76
C GLY A 588 -2.37 -12.03 -22.19
#